data_AF-A0A4V0HYH5-F1
#
_entry.id   AF-A0A4V0HYH5-F1
#
_cell.length_a   1.000
_cell.length_b   1.000
_cell.length_c   1.000
_cell.angle_alpha   90.00
_cell.angle_beta   90.00
_cell.angle_gamma   90.00
#
_symmetry.space_group_name_H-M   'P 1'
#
loop_
_entity.id
_entity.type
_entity.pdbx_description
1 polymer ?
#
loop_
_entity_poly.entity_id
_entity_poly.type
_entity_poly.pdbx_seq_one_letter_code
_entity_poly.pdbx_strand_id
1 'polypeptide(L)'
;MAVIFGITFFSQYTPQDVEGVKGPESSVEPPLRFFTSTRHWDPYGSLQDRTFPGFYEATRTEAGTPNGAAFWFENRNAKSVTMQLKGVSCSACSGGRVAAIPQDVTRQLLQMTAVSALPGGLFAPLATGLAGPAANLAEDRLPWQSYVFRDHPHAEYRVPAASNPDGWSPQWGILELRFSVGAVAPKELKSLFNLQVDGTQQIGSAEFVIAFEGVEPFDLTRTSIDAGELQETSDPRTYDVVVYSATRGPRGSATGDLDVPRADVRLFGGAVGEPGPFVSVGPPVRLTEEEMQRVPEEIKRNVRVESAYRMTVTVSPRVGDRRADLGPLEREVHISTADTAKSVRVKAIVRGSVWLDNNQKEIALGNYKYSEGSFPPATTIITDKPAQELVLVKEDPAMPEGLVVELEKQPAAPDLGYYKLKVSVPPNAKGGSWVGYIVLELKGPKPQRIRIPVRGNGTR
;
A
#
# COMPACT_ATOMS: atom_id res chain seq x y z
N MET A 1 -3.47 24.39 -5.61
CA MET A 1 -4.59 25.08 -6.30
C MET A 1 -4.25 25.49 -7.72
N ALA A 2 -3.16 26.22 -7.99
CA ALA A 2 -2.86 26.76 -9.33
C ALA A 2 -2.80 25.73 -10.48
N VAL A 3 -2.14 24.58 -10.26
CA VAL A 3 -2.04 23.50 -11.27
C VAL A 3 -3.40 22.81 -11.49
N ILE A 4 -4.16 22.59 -10.42
CA ILE A 4 -5.52 21.99 -10.45
C ILE A 4 -6.49 22.91 -11.21
N PHE A 5 -6.32 24.23 -11.09
CA PHE A 5 -7.12 25.22 -11.79
C PHE A 5 -6.99 25.11 -13.32
N GLY A 6 -5.75 25.20 -13.85
CA GLY A 6 -5.53 25.14 -15.30
C GLY A 6 -6.12 23.87 -15.91
N ILE A 7 -5.92 22.75 -15.23
CA ILE A 7 -6.40 21.43 -15.63
C ILE A 7 -7.94 21.34 -15.64
N THR A 8 -8.60 21.79 -14.58
CA THR A 8 -10.07 21.77 -14.50
C THR A 8 -10.68 22.62 -15.59
N PHE A 9 -10.10 23.80 -15.84
CA PHE A 9 -10.61 24.73 -16.84
C PHE A 9 -10.43 24.20 -18.27
N PHE A 10 -9.25 23.67 -18.65
CA PHE A 10 -9.06 23.11 -19.99
C PHE A 10 -10.02 21.95 -20.28
N SER A 11 -10.25 21.06 -19.31
CA SER A 11 -11.15 19.93 -19.52
C SER A 11 -12.63 20.32 -19.64
N GLN A 12 -13.03 21.52 -19.21
CA GLN A 12 -14.41 22.02 -19.36
C GLN A 12 -14.73 22.43 -20.79
N TYR A 13 -13.71 22.78 -21.59
CA TYR A 13 -13.86 23.24 -22.97
C TYR A 13 -13.33 22.26 -24.00
N THR A 14 -12.72 21.15 -23.57
CA THR A 14 -12.47 20.00 -24.45
C THR A 14 -13.80 19.27 -24.67
N PRO A 15 -14.27 19.12 -25.93
CA PRO A 15 -15.50 18.36 -26.21
C PRO A 15 -15.35 16.94 -25.66
N GLN A 16 -16.25 16.55 -24.77
CA GLN A 16 -16.38 15.17 -24.34
C GLN A 16 -17.22 14.43 -25.38
N ASP A 17 -16.70 13.31 -25.90
CA ASP A 17 -17.52 12.34 -26.63
C ASP A 17 -18.46 11.67 -25.62
N VAL A 18 -19.65 12.26 -25.43
CA VAL A 18 -20.62 11.79 -24.44
C VAL A 18 -21.35 10.56 -24.98
N GLU A 19 -20.83 9.36 -24.69
CA GLU A 19 -21.64 8.15 -24.64
C GLU A 19 -22.20 7.98 -23.21
N GLY A 20 -23.44 8.45 -22.95
CA GLY A 20 -24.09 8.13 -21.67
C GLY A 20 -25.36 8.89 -21.28
N VAL A 21 -26.48 8.13 -21.25
CA VAL A 21 -27.69 8.28 -20.41
C VAL A 21 -28.48 9.60 -20.50
N LYS A 22 -29.47 9.64 -21.40
CA LYS A 22 -30.58 10.59 -21.38
C LYS A 22 -31.49 10.32 -20.18
N GLY A 23 -31.32 11.07 -19.10
CA GLY A 23 -32.39 11.29 -18.12
C GLY A 23 -33.53 12.12 -18.74
N PRO A 24 -34.74 12.13 -18.15
CA PRO A 24 -35.84 12.94 -18.65
C PRO A 24 -35.45 14.43 -18.62
N GLU A 25 -35.41 15.06 -19.79
CA GLU A 25 -35.17 16.49 -19.97
C GLU A 25 -36.30 17.29 -19.30
N SER A 26 -36.16 17.62 -18.02
CA SER A 26 -36.86 18.78 -17.49
C SER A 26 -36.13 20.02 -18.02
N SER A 27 -36.82 20.83 -18.82
CA SER A 27 -36.29 22.02 -19.48
C SER A 27 -35.91 23.18 -18.54
N VAL A 28 -35.81 22.92 -17.22
CA VAL A 28 -35.51 23.92 -16.20
C VAL A 28 -34.02 23.87 -15.89
N GLU A 29 -33.32 24.97 -16.21
CA GLU A 29 -31.91 25.13 -15.90
C GLU A 29 -31.66 24.96 -14.38
N PRO A 30 -30.62 24.20 -13.97
CA PRO A 30 -30.36 23.99 -12.56
C PRO A 30 -29.92 25.30 -11.87
N PRO A 31 -30.27 25.52 -10.58
CA PRO A 31 -29.86 26.73 -9.85
C PRO A 31 -28.35 27.00 -9.87
N LEU A 32 -27.52 25.95 -9.80
CA LEU A 32 -26.08 26.03 -10.04
C LEU A 32 -25.70 24.93 -11.02
N ARG A 33 -24.81 25.23 -11.96
CA ARG A 33 -24.23 24.24 -12.86
C ARG A 33 -22.86 23.84 -12.36
N PHE A 34 -22.72 22.58 -11.93
CA PHE A 34 -21.44 21.99 -11.56
C PHE A 34 -20.80 21.34 -12.78
N PHE A 35 -19.48 21.49 -12.91
CA PHE A 35 -18.74 20.85 -14.02
C PHE A 35 -18.47 19.36 -13.78
N THR A 36 -18.55 18.94 -12.52
CA THR A 36 -18.44 17.55 -12.09
C THR A 36 -19.12 17.40 -10.74
N SER A 37 -19.73 16.25 -10.52
CA SER A 37 -20.27 15.82 -9.23
C SER A 37 -19.42 14.71 -8.60
N THR A 38 -18.50 14.09 -9.35
CA THR A 38 -17.74 12.92 -8.88
C THR A 38 -16.24 13.19 -8.98
N ARG A 39 -15.52 12.85 -7.91
CA ARG A 39 -14.07 12.84 -7.86
C ARG A 39 -13.60 11.43 -7.58
N HIS A 40 -12.81 10.90 -8.49
CA HIS A 40 -12.12 9.64 -8.31
C HIS A 40 -10.82 9.70 -9.10
N TRP A 41 -9.84 8.90 -8.71
CA TRP A 41 -8.63 8.81 -9.50
C TRP A 41 -8.85 7.76 -10.59
N ASP A 42 -8.68 8.21 -11.83
CA ASP A 42 -8.72 7.36 -13.01
C ASP A 42 -7.58 7.80 -13.95
N PRO A 43 -6.55 6.96 -14.17
CA PRO A 43 -5.44 7.29 -15.06
C PRO A 43 -5.88 7.42 -16.53
N TYR A 44 -7.02 6.85 -16.92
CA TYR A 44 -7.54 6.90 -18.29
C TYR A 44 -8.69 7.90 -18.47
N GLY A 45 -9.27 8.38 -17.37
CA GLY A 45 -10.42 9.29 -17.34
C GLY A 45 -10.12 10.71 -17.77
N SER A 46 -10.96 11.66 -17.33
CA SER A 46 -10.79 13.08 -17.65
C SER A 46 -9.48 13.63 -17.06
N LEU A 47 -8.99 14.76 -17.56
CA LEU A 47 -7.79 15.40 -16.99
C LEU A 47 -7.95 15.71 -15.49
N GLN A 48 -9.19 15.97 -15.04
CA GLN A 48 -9.49 16.18 -13.63
C GLN A 48 -9.37 14.90 -12.81
N ASP A 49 -9.83 13.75 -13.34
CA ASP A 49 -9.73 12.46 -12.65
C ASP A 49 -8.28 11.96 -12.62
N ARG A 50 -7.52 12.18 -13.70
CA ARG A 50 -6.08 11.86 -13.76
C ARG A 50 -5.24 12.63 -12.75
N THR A 51 -5.67 13.85 -12.43
CA THR A 51 -4.94 14.76 -11.53
C THR A 51 -5.45 14.76 -10.11
N PHE A 52 -6.65 14.24 -9.88
CA PHE A 52 -7.14 13.96 -8.54
C PHE A 52 -6.19 12.98 -7.84
N PRO A 53 -5.70 13.25 -6.62
CA PRO A 53 -4.74 12.37 -5.95
C PRO A 53 -5.24 10.94 -5.77
N GLY A 54 -6.52 10.75 -5.42
CA GLY A 54 -7.15 9.44 -5.23
C GLY A 54 -6.70 8.65 -4.01
N PHE A 55 -5.45 8.83 -3.58
CA PHE A 55 -4.82 8.13 -2.48
C PHE A 55 -4.38 9.12 -1.41
N TYR A 56 -4.60 8.76 -0.14
CA TYR A 56 -4.28 9.61 1.00
C TYR A 56 -3.71 8.74 2.12
N GLU A 57 -2.66 9.21 2.79
CA GLU A 57 -2.10 8.48 3.93
C GLU A 57 -3.12 8.42 5.06
N ALA A 58 -3.34 7.22 5.59
CA ALA A 58 -4.18 7.02 6.77
C ALA A 58 -3.45 7.57 8.00
N THR A 59 -3.66 8.86 8.29
CA THR A 59 -3.09 9.50 9.48
C THR A 59 -3.75 8.94 10.74
N ARG A 60 -2.96 8.34 11.62
CA ARG A 60 -3.45 7.85 12.94
C ARG A 60 -3.77 8.99 13.91
N THR A 61 -3.35 10.22 13.63
CA THR A 61 -3.53 11.37 14.50
C THR A 61 -4.62 12.30 13.95
N GLU A 62 -5.63 12.60 14.77
CA GLU A 62 -6.75 13.51 14.45
C GLU A 62 -6.31 14.97 14.18
N ALA A 63 -5.03 15.30 14.39
CA ALA A 63 -4.47 16.65 14.28
C ALA A 63 -3.99 17.04 12.87
N GLY A 64 -4.19 16.19 11.85
CA GLY A 64 -3.81 16.50 10.47
C GLY A 64 -4.70 17.56 9.82
N THR A 65 -4.14 18.34 8.90
CA THR A 65 -4.93 19.21 8.01
C THR A 65 -5.90 18.35 7.19
N PRO A 66 -7.20 18.65 7.17
CA PRO A 66 -8.16 17.85 6.41
C PRO A 66 -7.82 17.90 4.92
N ASN A 67 -8.00 16.77 4.24
CA ASN A 67 -7.90 16.70 2.78
C ASN A 67 -9.10 17.41 2.15
N GLY A 68 -8.93 17.93 0.93
CA GLY A 68 -9.96 18.68 0.24
C GLY A 68 -10.17 18.19 -1.20
N ALA A 69 -11.43 18.14 -1.63
CA ALA A 69 -11.79 17.93 -3.04
C ALA A 69 -12.62 19.11 -3.54
N ALA A 70 -12.17 19.74 -4.63
CA ALA A 70 -12.79 20.92 -5.20
C ALA A 70 -13.76 20.57 -6.35
N PHE A 71 -14.93 21.18 -6.30
CA PHE A 71 -16.01 21.11 -7.26
C PHE A 71 -16.30 22.54 -7.74
N TRP A 72 -16.09 22.75 -9.03
CA TRP A 72 -16.28 24.05 -9.65
C TRP A 72 -17.73 24.18 -10.11
N PHE A 73 -18.26 25.38 -9.99
CA PHE A 73 -19.62 25.67 -10.44
C PHE A 73 -19.75 27.08 -11.00
N GLU A 74 -20.84 27.29 -11.73
CA GLU A 74 -21.29 28.59 -12.17
C GLU A 74 -22.73 28.87 -11.73
N ASN A 75 -22.99 30.10 -11.28
CA ASN A 75 -24.32 30.66 -11.10
C ASN A 75 -24.62 31.61 -12.28
N ARG A 76 -25.62 31.26 -13.10
CA ARG A 76 -26.11 32.09 -14.21
C ARG A 76 -27.30 32.96 -13.83
N ASN A 77 -27.87 32.76 -12.65
CA ASN A 77 -29.06 33.46 -12.23
C ASN A 77 -28.76 34.93 -11.91
N ALA A 78 -29.71 35.81 -12.22
CA ALA A 78 -29.68 37.22 -11.82
C ALA A 78 -29.86 37.42 -10.30
N LYS A 79 -30.12 36.34 -9.56
CA LYS A 79 -30.28 36.33 -8.11
C LYS A 79 -29.26 35.41 -7.46
N SER A 80 -28.99 35.64 -6.19
CA SER A 80 -28.15 34.75 -5.38
C SER A 80 -28.79 33.38 -5.26
N VAL A 81 -27.94 32.38 -5.02
CA VAL A 81 -28.37 31.00 -4.79
C VAL A 81 -27.90 30.58 -3.41
N THR A 82 -28.86 30.11 -2.61
CA THR A 82 -28.57 29.49 -1.32
C THR A 82 -28.32 27.99 -1.55
N MET A 83 -27.15 27.52 -1.13
CA MET A 83 -26.78 26.10 -1.13
C MET A 83 -26.78 25.60 0.32
N GLN A 84 -27.72 24.73 0.66
CA GLN A 84 -27.91 24.20 2.00
C GLN A 84 -27.51 22.73 2.06
N LEU A 85 -26.66 22.36 3.02
CA LEU A 85 -26.33 20.97 3.28
C LEU A 85 -27.58 20.21 3.74
N LYS A 86 -27.91 19.14 3.01
CA LYS A 86 -29.02 18.24 3.32
C LYS A 86 -28.55 17.00 4.08
N GLY A 87 -27.36 16.51 3.77
CA GLY A 87 -26.78 15.36 4.46
C GLY A 87 -25.42 14.94 3.92
N VAL A 88 -24.72 14.13 4.72
CA VAL A 88 -23.47 13.46 4.35
C VAL A 88 -23.57 11.98 4.66
N SER A 89 -22.97 11.12 3.85
CA SER A 89 -23.04 9.67 4.04
C SER A 89 -22.00 9.12 5.02
N CYS A 90 -21.05 9.94 5.48
CA CYS A 90 -19.80 9.45 6.03
C CYS A 90 -19.36 10.13 7.34
N SER A 91 -18.76 9.37 8.26
CA SER A 91 -18.11 9.91 9.47
C SER A 91 -16.79 10.62 9.17
N ALA A 92 -16.20 10.38 7.99
CA ALA A 92 -14.97 11.03 7.52
C ALA A 92 -15.20 12.44 6.96
N CYS A 93 -16.46 12.84 6.79
CA CYS A 93 -16.88 14.09 6.17
C CYS A 93 -16.74 15.20 7.23
N SER A 94 -15.58 15.85 7.28
CA SER A 94 -15.24 16.80 8.33
C SER A 94 -15.87 18.18 8.13
N GLY A 95 -16.12 18.59 6.88
CA GLY A 95 -16.73 19.89 6.60
C GLY A 95 -16.78 20.24 5.12
N GLY A 96 -17.17 21.48 4.85
CA GLY A 96 -17.15 22.04 3.51
C GLY A 96 -16.86 23.53 3.57
N ARG A 97 -16.42 24.07 2.44
CA ARG A 97 -16.31 25.51 2.26
C ARG A 97 -16.66 25.92 0.84
N VAL A 98 -17.19 27.13 0.71
CA VAL A 98 -17.58 27.70 -0.58
C VAL A 98 -17.00 29.08 -0.71
N ALA A 99 -16.39 29.36 -1.86
CA ALA A 99 -15.98 30.70 -2.23
C ALA A 99 -16.54 31.07 -3.60
N ALA A 100 -17.09 32.26 -3.69
CA ALA A 100 -17.35 32.90 -4.98
C ALA A 100 -16.05 33.53 -5.48
N ILE A 101 -15.73 33.33 -6.76
CA ILE A 101 -14.52 33.89 -7.35
C ILE A 101 -14.83 35.32 -7.77
N PRO A 102 -14.02 36.32 -7.37
CA PRO A 102 -14.20 37.68 -7.84
C PRO A 102 -14.27 37.75 -9.38
N GLN A 103 -15.16 38.60 -9.91
CA GLN A 103 -15.41 38.63 -11.36
C GLN A 103 -14.20 39.11 -12.15
N ASP A 104 -13.41 40.03 -11.61
CA ASP A 104 -12.16 40.50 -12.19
C ASP A 104 -11.15 39.34 -12.32
N VAL A 105 -11.04 38.49 -11.30
CA VAL A 105 -10.22 37.27 -11.33
C VAL A 105 -10.76 36.31 -12.39
N THR A 106 -12.07 36.08 -12.42
CA THR A 106 -12.71 35.21 -13.42
C THR A 106 -12.45 35.73 -14.84
N ARG A 107 -12.58 37.04 -15.08
CA ARG A 107 -12.29 37.66 -16.37
C ARG A 107 -10.84 37.48 -16.77
N GLN A 108 -9.89 37.69 -15.87
CA GLN A 108 -8.47 37.45 -16.11
C GLN A 108 -8.22 35.98 -16.47
N LEU A 109 -8.85 35.05 -15.77
CA LEU A 109 -8.76 33.62 -16.04
C LEU A 109 -9.27 33.27 -17.44
N LEU A 110 -10.47 33.74 -17.78
CA LEU A 110 -11.07 33.54 -19.10
C LEU A 110 -10.22 34.15 -20.22
N GLN A 111 -9.69 35.36 -20.03
CA GLN A 111 -8.83 36.03 -21.00
C GLN A 111 -7.53 35.26 -21.22
N MET A 112 -6.88 34.80 -20.15
CA MET A 112 -5.63 34.04 -20.26
C MET A 112 -5.85 32.67 -20.91
N THR A 113 -6.99 32.02 -20.67
CA THR A 113 -7.29 30.77 -21.37
C THR A 113 -7.69 30.97 -22.82
N ALA A 114 -8.42 32.04 -23.14
CA ALA A 114 -8.71 32.36 -24.54
C ALA A 114 -7.42 32.55 -25.34
N VAL A 115 -6.40 33.18 -24.75
CA VAL A 115 -5.08 33.34 -25.36
C VAL A 115 -4.34 32.01 -25.52
N SER A 116 -4.47 31.07 -24.57
CA SER A 116 -3.82 29.76 -24.67
C SER A 116 -4.48 28.79 -25.67
N ALA A 117 -5.75 29.03 -26.03
CA ALA A 117 -6.48 28.27 -27.05
C ALA A 117 -6.23 28.76 -28.49
N LEU A 118 -5.62 29.94 -28.67
CA LEU A 118 -5.27 30.42 -30.01
C LEU A 118 -4.19 29.53 -30.63
N PRO A 119 -4.30 29.15 -31.91
CA PRO A 119 -3.30 28.35 -32.61
C PRO A 119 -2.00 29.16 -32.78
N GLY A 120 -1.12 29.11 -31.78
CA GLY A 120 0.13 29.85 -31.74
C GLY A 120 1.33 28.96 -32.03
N GLY A 121 1.74 28.89 -33.30
CA GLY A 121 3.11 28.51 -33.63
C GLY A 121 4.09 29.50 -33.00
N LEU A 122 5.17 28.98 -32.40
CA LEU A 122 6.38 29.67 -31.90
C LEU A 122 6.50 30.02 -30.41
N PHE A 123 5.46 29.95 -29.58
CA PHE A 123 5.65 30.02 -28.12
C PHE A 123 4.70 29.09 -27.40
N ALA A 124 5.25 28.17 -26.61
CA ALA A 124 4.49 27.35 -25.65
C ALA A 124 4.68 27.91 -24.21
N PRO A 125 3.94 28.95 -23.78
CA PRO A 125 4.03 29.46 -22.41
C PRO A 125 2.86 28.94 -21.54
N LEU A 126 2.48 27.67 -21.67
CA LEU A 126 1.29 27.14 -21.00
C LEU A 126 1.39 27.15 -19.45
N ALA A 127 2.60 27.20 -18.88
CA ALA A 127 2.77 27.17 -17.43
C ALA A 127 2.94 28.56 -16.78
N THR A 128 3.57 29.53 -17.44
CA THR A 128 3.92 30.82 -16.82
C THR A 128 2.80 31.85 -16.89
N GLY A 129 1.94 31.82 -17.91
CA GLY A 129 0.83 32.77 -18.05
C GLY A 129 -0.27 32.57 -17.00
N LEU A 130 -0.50 31.34 -16.53
CA LEU A 130 -1.56 31.04 -15.56
C LEU A 130 -1.14 31.25 -14.10
N ALA A 131 0.17 31.39 -13.82
CA ALA A 131 0.67 31.53 -12.45
C ALA A 131 0.15 32.78 -11.75
N GLY A 132 0.07 33.91 -12.46
CA GLY A 132 -0.42 35.19 -11.92
C GLY A 132 -1.90 35.11 -11.50
N PRO A 133 -2.82 34.79 -12.42
CA PRO A 133 -4.23 34.64 -12.10
C PRO A 133 -4.50 33.53 -11.06
N ALA A 134 -3.73 32.44 -11.09
CA ALA A 134 -3.90 31.38 -10.11
C ALA A 134 -3.48 31.79 -8.68
N ALA A 135 -2.58 32.75 -8.52
CA ALA A 135 -2.26 33.32 -7.21
C ALA A 135 -3.46 34.08 -6.61
N ASN A 136 -4.39 34.59 -7.43
CA ASN A 136 -5.63 35.20 -6.95
C ASN A 136 -6.65 34.16 -6.45
N LEU A 137 -6.43 32.88 -6.74
CA LEU A 137 -7.20 31.75 -6.20
C LEU A 137 -6.55 31.16 -4.93
N ALA A 138 -5.55 31.84 -4.37
CA ALA A 138 -4.95 31.42 -3.11
C ALA A 138 -6.00 31.44 -1.98
N GLU A 139 -5.81 30.54 -1.02
CA GLU A 139 -6.76 30.30 0.07
C GLU A 139 -7.08 31.55 0.90
N ASP A 140 -6.09 32.42 1.09
CA ASP A 140 -6.17 33.68 1.82
C ASP A 140 -6.86 34.82 1.05
N ARG A 141 -7.05 34.68 -0.27
CA ARG A 141 -7.63 35.72 -1.13
C ARG A 141 -9.10 35.52 -1.46
N LEU A 142 -9.58 34.29 -1.35
CA LEU A 142 -10.96 33.96 -1.63
C LEU A 142 -11.84 34.11 -0.38
N PRO A 143 -13.05 34.70 -0.48
CA PRO A 143 -13.96 34.87 0.64
C PRO A 143 -14.66 33.55 0.98
N TRP A 144 -13.94 32.64 1.65
CA TRP A 144 -14.45 31.32 2.01
C TRP A 144 -15.50 31.39 3.12
N GLN A 145 -16.71 30.90 2.82
CA GLN A 145 -17.69 30.48 3.82
C GLN A 145 -17.37 29.04 4.21
N SER A 146 -17.03 28.77 5.47
CA SER A 146 -16.56 27.45 5.92
C SER A 146 -17.40 26.91 7.06
N TYR A 147 -17.78 25.64 6.99
CA TYR A 147 -18.51 24.96 8.06
C TYR A 147 -17.95 23.58 8.35
N VAL A 148 -17.91 23.22 9.63
CA VAL A 148 -17.72 21.85 10.10
C VAL A 148 -19.09 21.18 10.13
N PHE A 149 -19.29 20.15 9.31
CA PHE A 149 -20.63 19.58 9.08
C PHE A 149 -21.23 18.91 10.31
N ARG A 150 -20.40 18.34 11.18
CA ARG A 150 -20.86 17.79 12.46
C ARG A 150 -21.51 18.86 13.33
N ASP A 151 -20.94 20.05 13.34
CA ASP A 151 -21.39 21.16 14.19
C ASP A 151 -22.48 21.99 13.50
N HIS A 152 -22.60 21.89 12.17
CA HIS A 152 -23.55 22.59 11.32
C HIS A 152 -24.20 21.64 10.30
N PRO A 153 -25.12 20.75 10.73
CA PRO A 153 -25.73 19.74 9.85
C PRO A 153 -26.62 20.35 8.74
N HIS A 154 -26.99 21.62 8.89
CA HIS A 154 -27.74 22.41 7.91
C HIS A 154 -26.93 23.63 7.45
N ALA A 155 -25.62 23.48 7.28
CA ALA A 155 -24.73 24.54 6.80
C ALA A 155 -25.29 25.19 5.51
N GLU A 156 -25.37 26.52 5.50
CA GLU A 156 -25.86 27.30 4.37
C GLU A 156 -24.73 28.14 3.77
N TYR A 157 -24.57 28.04 2.46
CA TYR A 157 -23.62 28.80 1.68
C TYR A 157 -24.36 29.73 0.75
N ARG A 158 -24.01 31.02 0.74
CA ARG A 158 -24.58 32.01 -0.16
C ARG A 158 -23.68 32.21 -1.37
N VAL A 159 -24.18 31.87 -2.54
CA VAL A 159 -23.52 32.13 -3.82
C VAL A 159 -24.08 33.44 -4.39
N PRO A 160 -23.25 34.46 -4.64
CA PRO A 160 -23.70 35.72 -5.23
C PRO A 160 -24.38 35.51 -6.58
N ALA A 161 -25.28 36.45 -6.92
CA ALA A 161 -25.85 36.53 -8.25
C ALA A 161 -24.76 36.74 -9.31
N ALA A 162 -25.05 36.36 -10.55
CA ALA A 162 -24.24 36.78 -11.68
C ALA A 162 -24.30 38.32 -11.80
N SER A 163 -23.19 39.02 -11.59
CA SER A 163 -23.11 40.46 -11.89
C SER A 163 -22.95 40.61 -13.40
N ASN A 164 -24.09 40.54 -14.07
CA ASN A 164 -24.16 40.22 -15.49
C ASN A 164 -25.07 41.24 -16.21
N PRO A 165 -24.58 42.46 -16.48
CA PRO A 165 -25.32 43.43 -17.29
C PRO A 165 -25.54 42.95 -18.73
N ASP A 166 -24.71 42.02 -19.21
CA ASP A 166 -24.70 41.44 -20.55
C ASP A 166 -25.53 40.15 -20.70
N GLY A 167 -25.93 39.52 -19.60
CA GLY A 167 -26.67 38.25 -19.61
C GLY A 167 -25.82 37.00 -19.90
N TRP A 168 -24.53 37.13 -20.17
CA TRP A 168 -23.63 36.03 -20.58
C TRP A 168 -22.51 35.69 -19.60
N SER A 169 -22.19 36.57 -18.65
CA SER A 169 -21.11 36.42 -17.68
C SER A 169 -21.59 35.78 -16.36
N PRO A 170 -21.40 34.46 -16.14
CA PRO A 170 -21.81 33.81 -14.90
C PRO A 170 -20.94 34.22 -13.71
N GLN A 171 -21.45 34.04 -12.49
CA GLN A 171 -20.67 34.07 -11.27
C GLN A 171 -20.04 32.69 -11.01
N TRP A 172 -18.72 32.59 -11.05
CA TRP A 172 -18.00 31.35 -10.78
C TRP A 172 -17.78 31.14 -9.29
N GLY A 173 -17.69 29.87 -8.88
CA GLY A 173 -17.38 29.52 -7.51
C GLY A 173 -16.75 28.13 -7.37
N ILE A 174 -16.24 27.88 -6.16
CA ILE A 174 -15.61 26.62 -5.78
C ILE A 174 -16.31 26.13 -4.52
N LEU A 175 -16.82 24.91 -4.56
CA LEU A 175 -17.19 24.11 -3.39
C LEU A 175 -16.01 23.17 -3.09
N GLU A 176 -15.42 23.27 -1.91
CA GLU A 176 -14.41 22.33 -1.44
C GLU A 176 -14.98 21.50 -0.29
N LEU A 177 -15.04 20.20 -0.49
CA LEU A 177 -15.44 19.25 0.54
C LEU A 177 -14.19 18.75 1.27
N ARG A 178 -14.20 18.86 2.60
CA ARG A 178 -13.09 18.53 3.47
C ARG A 178 -13.32 17.21 4.18
N PHE A 179 -12.33 16.33 4.17
CA PHE A 179 -12.44 14.99 4.75
C PHE A 179 -11.16 14.52 5.43
N SER A 180 -11.31 13.63 6.40
CA SER A 180 -10.22 12.93 7.08
C SER A 180 -10.12 11.48 6.61
N VAL A 181 -8.93 10.89 6.70
CA VAL A 181 -8.66 9.52 6.25
C VAL A 181 -8.17 8.71 7.44
N GLY A 182 -9.09 7.98 8.06
CA GLY A 182 -8.83 7.24 9.30
C GLY A 182 -8.49 5.76 9.12
N ALA A 183 -8.60 5.20 7.91
CA ALA A 183 -8.39 3.77 7.68
C ALA A 183 -7.76 3.50 6.31
N VAL A 184 -6.96 2.44 6.24
CA VAL A 184 -6.36 1.92 5.01
C VAL A 184 -7.40 1.08 4.26
N ALA A 185 -8.25 1.73 3.49
CA ALA A 185 -9.29 1.09 2.67
C ALA A 185 -9.84 2.05 1.62
N PRO A 186 -10.41 1.53 0.51
CA PRO A 186 -11.27 2.30 -0.38
C PRO A 186 -12.47 2.88 0.39
N LYS A 187 -12.79 4.14 0.10
CA LYS A 187 -13.89 4.90 0.71
C LYS A 187 -14.59 5.73 -0.34
N GLU A 188 -15.90 5.83 -0.19
CA GLU A 188 -16.75 6.71 -0.98
C GLU A 188 -17.47 7.66 -0.02
N LEU A 189 -17.26 8.97 -0.21
CA LEU A 189 -17.96 10.00 0.54
C LEU A 189 -19.02 10.62 -0.32
N LYS A 190 -20.20 10.85 0.26
CA LYS A 190 -21.30 11.55 -0.40
C LYS A 190 -21.73 12.75 0.41
N SER A 191 -22.00 13.84 -0.28
CA SER A 191 -22.68 15.00 0.31
C SER A 191 -23.82 15.43 -0.61
N LEU A 192 -24.96 15.72 -0.03
CA LEU A 192 -26.15 16.17 -0.74
C LEU A 192 -26.47 17.60 -0.33
N PHE A 193 -26.71 18.46 -1.31
CA PHE A 193 -27.08 19.85 -1.13
C PHE A 193 -28.42 20.15 -1.79
N ASN A 194 -29.25 20.94 -1.11
CA ASN A 194 -30.38 21.63 -1.72
C ASN A 194 -29.89 22.98 -2.26
N LEU A 195 -30.35 23.34 -3.44
CA LEU A 195 -30.04 24.61 -4.10
C LEU A 195 -31.33 25.39 -4.29
N GLN A 196 -31.37 26.65 -3.88
CA GLN A 196 -32.54 27.51 -4.04
C GLN A 196 -32.14 28.87 -4.58
N VAL A 197 -32.76 29.31 -5.68
CA VAL A 197 -32.57 30.66 -6.20
C VAL A 197 -33.43 31.62 -5.38
N ASP A 198 -32.78 32.58 -4.71
CA ASP A 198 -33.41 33.42 -3.70
C ASP A 198 -34.60 34.21 -4.29
N GLY A 199 -35.73 34.21 -3.58
CA GLY A 199 -36.95 34.91 -4.03
C GLY A 199 -37.57 34.34 -5.31
N THR A 200 -37.35 33.05 -5.59
CA THR A 200 -38.05 32.29 -6.64
C THR A 200 -38.51 30.92 -6.09
N GLN A 201 -39.31 30.19 -6.87
CA GLN A 201 -39.67 28.79 -6.57
C GLN A 201 -38.69 27.77 -7.19
N GLN A 202 -37.60 28.24 -7.81
CA GLN A 202 -36.62 27.38 -8.46
C GLN A 202 -35.75 26.70 -7.40
N ILE A 203 -35.92 25.38 -7.29
CA ILE A 203 -35.19 24.52 -6.36
C ILE A 203 -34.50 23.42 -7.17
N GLY A 204 -33.30 23.04 -6.74
CA GLY A 204 -32.56 21.91 -7.27
C GLY A 204 -31.86 21.15 -6.15
N SER A 205 -31.22 20.05 -6.53
CA SER A 205 -30.36 19.29 -5.62
C SER A 205 -29.07 18.91 -6.34
N ALA A 206 -27.96 18.91 -5.61
CA ALA A 206 -26.68 18.44 -6.12
C ALA A 206 -26.10 17.38 -5.15
N GLU A 207 -25.76 16.22 -5.69
CA GLU A 207 -25.03 15.17 -4.99
C GLU A 207 -23.56 15.21 -5.43
N PHE A 208 -22.65 15.13 -4.48
CA PHE A 208 -21.22 15.05 -4.73
C PHE A 208 -20.65 13.77 -4.16
N VAL A 209 -19.81 13.11 -4.95
CA VAL A 209 -19.15 11.84 -4.61
C VAL A 209 -17.64 12.03 -4.65
N ILE A 210 -16.95 11.59 -3.60
CA ILE A 210 -15.49 11.50 -3.54
C ILE A 210 -15.12 10.05 -3.29
N ALA A 211 -14.61 9.36 -4.29
CA ALA A 211 -14.01 8.05 -4.16
C ALA A 211 -12.50 8.20 -3.99
N PHE A 212 -11.98 7.70 -2.88
CA PHE A 212 -10.55 7.71 -2.58
C PHE A 212 -10.16 6.43 -1.85
N GLU A 213 -8.87 6.18 -1.72
CA GLU A 213 -8.34 5.08 -0.94
C GLU A 213 -7.36 5.59 0.13
N GLY A 214 -7.60 5.17 1.37
CA GLY A 214 -6.61 5.34 2.43
C GLY A 214 -5.47 4.35 2.23
N VAL A 215 -4.23 4.83 2.26
CA VAL A 215 -3.02 4.03 2.05
C VAL A 215 -2.05 4.17 3.21
N GLU A 216 -1.13 3.21 3.32
CA GLU A 216 0.03 3.34 4.20
C GLU A 216 1.10 4.24 3.58
N PRO A 217 2.02 4.81 4.38
CA PRO A 217 3.17 5.59 3.90
C PRO A 217 3.92 4.97 2.72
N PHE A 218 4.10 3.66 2.75
CA PHE A 218 4.64 2.88 1.65
C PHE A 218 4.06 1.46 1.68
N ASP A 219 4.21 0.74 0.58
CA ASP A 219 3.86 -0.66 0.43
C ASP A 219 4.94 -1.45 -0.31
N LEU A 220 4.81 -2.78 -0.29
CA LEU A 220 5.76 -3.71 -0.88
C LEU A 220 5.10 -4.47 -2.02
N THR A 221 5.80 -4.61 -3.14
CA THR A 221 5.31 -5.46 -4.25
C THR A 221 5.22 -6.94 -3.86
N ARG A 222 5.99 -7.37 -2.85
CA ARG A 222 6.00 -8.74 -2.34
C ARG A 222 6.09 -8.75 -0.82
N THR A 223 5.29 -9.59 -0.20
CA THR A 223 5.34 -9.87 1.26
C THR A 223 6.01 -11.21 1.57
N SER A 224 6.26 -12.04 0.55
CA SER A 224 6.93 -13.33 0.68
C SER A 224 7.80 -13.63 -0.54
N ILE A 225 8.94 -14.26 -0.30
CA ILE A 225 9.87 -14.81 -1.29
C ILE A 225 10.00 -16.30 -0.99
N ASP A 226 9.67 -17.13 -1.97
CA ASP A 226 9.98 -18.56 -1.95
C ASP A 226 11.17 -18.81 -2.87
N ALA A 227 12.33 -19.04 -2.26
CA ALA A 227 13.54 -19.37 -2.97
C ALA A 227 13.65 -20.86 -3.31
N GLY A 228 12.62 -21.67 -3.02
CA GLY A 228 12.54 -23.08 -3.36
C GLY A 228 13.65 -23.90 -2.74
N GLU A 229 14.06 -24.95 -3.46
CA GLU A 229 15.16 -25.82 -3.01
C GLU A 229 16.51 -25.26 -3.46
N LEU A 230 17.45 -25.18 -2.52
CA LEU A 230 18.82 -24.75 -2.72
C LEU A 230 19.75 -25.92 -2.38
N GLN A 231 20.55 -26.35 -3.34
CA GLN A 231 21.65 -27.27 -3.07
C GLN A 231 22.88 -26.48 -2.64
N GLU A 232 23.83 -27.14 -1.97
CA GLU A 232 25.09 -26.48 -1.57
C GLU A 232 25.84 -25.85 -2.76
N THR A 233 25.71 -26.45 -3.94
CA THR A 233 26.32 -26.01 -5.20
C THR A 233 25.43 -25.07 -6.01
N SER A 234 24.21 -24.77 -5.55
CA SER A 234 23.32 -23.85 -6.26
C SER A 234 23.87 -22.43 -6.24
N ASP A 235 23.77 -21.75 -7.38
CA ASP A 235 24.06 -20.33 -7.45
C ASP A 235 23.09 -19.53 -6.55
N PRO A 236 23.54 -18.38 -6.01
CA PRO A 236 22.66 -17.44 -5.32
C PRO A 236 21.44 -17.08 -6.17
N ARG A 237 20.27 -17.02 -5.54
CA ARG A 237 19.03 -16.55 -6.18
C ARG A 237 18.71 -15.14 -5.74
N THR A 238 18.41 -14.27 -6.70
CA THR A 238 18.09 -12.86 -6.47
C THR A 238 16.61 -12.59 -6.73
N TYR A 239 16.01 -11.76 -5.89
CA TYR A 239 14.61 -11.36 -5.99
C TYR A 239 14.52 -9.85 -5.80
N ASP A 240 13.82 -9.17 -6.69
CA ASP A 240 13.54 -7.76 -6.50
C ASP A 240 12.29 -7.57 -5.64
N VAL A 241 12.43 -6.72 -4.63
CA VAL A 241 11.33 -6.19 -3.83
C VAL A 241 11.28 -4.70 -4.09
N VAL A 242 10.13 -4.21 -4.54
CA VAL A 242 9.93 -2.78 -4.76
C VAL A 242 9.14 -2.21 -3.58
N VAL A 243 9.74 -1.20 -2.95
CA VAL A 243 9.15 -0.37 -1.90
C VAL A 243 8.57 0.85 -2.59
N TYR A 244 7.25 1.03 -2.58
CA TYR A 244 6.60 2.11 -3.32
C TYR A 244 5.64 2.92 -2.44
N SER A 245 5.42 4.18 -2.80
CA SER A 245 4.41 5.02 -2.16
C SER A 245 3.45 5.59 -3.19
N ALA A 246 2.16 5.62 -2.83
CA ALA A 246 1.12 6.24 -3.65
C ALA A 246 0.94 7.73 -3.36
N THR A 247 1.51 8.21 -2.27
CA THR A 247 1.33 9.57 -1.76
C THR A 247 2.64 10.31 -1.67
N ARG A 248 3.77 9.68 -1.35
CA ARG A 248 5.06 10.34 -1.19
C ARG A 248 5.85 10.35 -2.49
N GLY A 249 6.34 11.51 -2.90
CA GLY A 249 7.15 11.64 -4.10
C GLY A 249 7.81 13.00 -4.32
N PRO A 250 8.78 13.08 -5.23
CA PRO A 250 9.65 14.25 -5.42
C PRO A 250 8.92 15.42 -6.09
N ARG A 251 7.71 15.19 -6.63
CA ARG A 251 6.93 16.16 -7.42
C ARG A 251 6.09 17.11 -6.56
N GLY A 252 6.61 17.50 -5.39
CA GLY A 252 5.90 18.41 -4.47
C GLY A 252 4.67 17.77 -3.84
N SER A 253 4.73 16.47 -3.53
CA SER A 253 3.70 15.82 -2.72
C SER A 253 3.52 16.56 -1.40
N ALA A 254 2.26 16.67 -0.94
CA ALA A 254 1.93 17.22 0.36
C ALA A 254 2.58 16.44 1.52
N THR A 255 2.89 15.16 1.34
CA THR A 255 3.52 14.31 2.36
C THR A 255 5.04 14.20 2.19
N GLY A 256 5.63 14.96 1.26
CA GLY A 256 7.06 14.93 0.98
C GLY A 256 7.46 13.74 0.08
N ASP A 257 8.77 13.51 -0.03
CA ASP A 257 9.31 12.38 -0.78
C ASP A 257 9.40 11.12 0.10
N LEU A 258 9.44 9.95 -0.54
CA LEU A 258 9.65 8.68 0.15
C LEU A 258 11.11 8.59 0.62
N ASP A 259 11.29 8.48 1.94
CA ASP A 259 12.60 8.26 2.54
C ASP A 259 13.30 7.02 1.96
N VAL A 260 14.62 7.08 1.85
CA VAL A 260 15.43 5.95 1.40
C VAL A 260 15.24 4.78 2.37
N PRO A 261 14.65 3.63 1.93
CA PRO A 261 14.32 2.55 2.83
C PRO A 261 15.58 1.86 3.33
N ARG A 262 15.52 1.37 4.57
CA ARG A 262 16.55 0.55 5.19
C ARG A 262 16.04 -0.86 5.33
N ALA A 263 16.91 -1.85 5.14
CA ALA A 263 16.56 -3.24 5.34
C ALA A 263 17.43 -3.85 6.44
N ASP A 264 16.80 -4.65 7.29
CA ASP A 264 17.44 -5.44 8.33
C ASP A 264 16.96 -6.89 8.21
N VAL A 265 17.89 -7.85 8.15
CA VAL A 265 17.53 -9.27 8.04
C VAL A 265 17.44 -9.83 9.46
N ARG A 266 16.33 -10.49 9.77
CA ARG A 266 16.05 -11.06 11.09
C ARG A 266 15.71 -12.54 10.99
N LEU A 267 15.86 -13.24 12.11
CA LEU A 267 15.31 -14.58 12.27
C LEU A 267 13.78 -14.49 12.25
N PHE A 268 13.14 -15.48 11.64
CA PHE A 268 11.68 -15.55 11.55
C PHE A 268 11.02 -15.60 12.94
N GLY A 269 9.91 -14.87 13.11
CA GLY A 269 9.15 -14.87 14.36
C GLY A 269 9.85 -14.22 15.56
N GLY A 270 10.88 -13.39 15.32
CA GLY A 270 11.61 -12.70 16.39
C GLY A 270 12.49 -13.61 17.25
N ALA A 271 12.88 -14.79 16.73
CA ALA A 271 13.78 -15.69 17.42
C ALA A 271 15.12 -15.00 17.75
N VAL A 272 15.68 -15.31 18.92
CA VAL A 272 16.95 -14.74 19.39
C VAL A 272 18.12 -15.37 18.65
N GLY A 273 19.06 -14.55 18.20
CA GLY A 273 20.30 -14.98 17.55
C GLY A 273 20.62 -14.18 16.29
N GLU A 274 21.74 -14.50 15.65
CA GLU A 274 22.11 -13.88 14.38
C GLU A 274 21.34 -14.54 13.22
N PRO A 275 20.79 -13.77 12.28
CA PRO A 275 20.18 -14.31 11.05
C PRO A 275 21.20 -15.07 10.19
N GLY A 276 22.49 -14.79 10.34
CA GLY A 276 23.54 -15.29 9.46
C GLY A 276 23.51 -14.64 8.06
N PRO A 277 24.54 -14.91 7.24
CA PRO A 277 24.77 -14.16 6.00
C PRO A 277 24.03 -14.70 4.76
N PHE A 278 23.22 -15.76 4.91
CA PHE A 278 22.63 -16.50 3.79
C PHE A 278 21.48 -15.77 3.08
N VAL A 279 20.93 -14.75 3.73
CA VAL A 279 19.99 -13.80 3.14
C VAL A 279 20.61 -12.43 3.29
N SER A 280 20.76 -11.71 2.19
CA SER A 280 21.29 -10.35 2.16
C SER A 280 20.40 -9.46 1.32
N VAL A 281 20.46 -8.16 1.57
CA VAL A 281 19.68 -7.15 0.84
C VAL A 281 20.65 -6.13 0.28
N GLY A 282 20.59 -5.93 -1.03
CA GLY A 282 21.37 -4.90 -1.71
C GLY A 282 20.92 -3.49 -1.31
N PRO A 283 21.75 -2.47 -1.57
CA PRO A 283 21.35 -1.09 -1.32
C PRO A 283 20.10 -0.73 -2.13
N PRO A 284 19.22 0.13 -1.59
CA PRO A 284 18.03 0.58 -2.31
C PRO A 284 18.42 1.41 -3.53
N VAL A 285 17.83 1.10 -4.68
CA VAL A 285 18.02 1.83 -5.93
C VAL A 285 16.71 2.51 -6.29
N ARG A 286 16.72 3.83 -6.42
CA ARG A 286 15.52 4.57 -6.81
C ARG A 286 15.08 4.20 -8.22
N LEU A 287 13.80 3.93 -8.41
CA LEU A 287 13.24 3.63 -9.72
C LEU A 287 13.12 4.90 -10.58
N THR A 288 13.34 4.73 -11.88
CA THR A 288 13.03 5.74 -12.89
C THR A 288 11.53 5.86 -13.10
N GLU A 289 11.07 6.95 -13.74
CA GLU A 289 9.64 7.15 -14.03
C GLU A 289 9.05 6.03 -14.90
N GLU A 290 9.80 5.57 -15.90
CA GLU A 290 9.39 4.45 -16.77
C GLU A 290 9.25 3.14 -16.00
N GLU A 291 10.15 2.88 -15.05
CA GLU A 291 10.05 1.70 -14.18
C GLU A 291 8.85 1.82 -13.21
N MET A 292 8.58 3.01 -12.67
CA MET A 292 7.44 3.24 -11.76
C MET A 292 6.09 2.97 -12.45
N GLN A 293 5.96 3.26 -13.75
CA GLN A 293 4.74 2.96 -14.52
C GLN A 293 4.43 1.46 -14.61
N ARG A 294 5.43 0.57 -14.46
CA ARG A 294 5.26 -0.89 -14.50
C ARG A 294 4.86 -1.49 -13.16
N VAL A 295 5.06 -0.77 -12.05
CA VAL A 295 4.77 -1.27 -10.70
C VAL A 295 3.29 -1.63 -10.51
N PRO A 296 2.30 -0.81 -10.94
CA PRO A 296 0.88 -1.16 -10.84
C PRO A 296 0.51 -2.47 -11.56
N GLU A 297 1.16 -2.74 -12.70
CA GLU A 297 0.97 -3.97 -13.47
C GLU A 297 1.52 -5.20 -12.72
N GLU A 298 2.71 -5.08 -12.11
CA GLU A 298 3.33 -6.15 -11.31
C GLU A 298 2.43 -6.57 -10.13
N ILE A 299 1.86 -5.60 -9.41
CA ILE A 299 1.01 -5.86 -8.25
C ILE A 299 -0.46 -6.11 -8.61
N LYS A 300 -0.82 -6.00 -9.89
CA LYS A 300 -2.20 -6.15 -10.40
C LYS A 300 -3.21 -5.27 -9.67
N ARG A 301 -2.82 -4.03 -9.37
CA ARG A 301 -3.65 -3.06 -8.66
C ARG A 301 -3.53 -1.72 -9.35
N ASN A 302 -4.66 -1.08 -9.60
CA ASN A 302 -4.70 0.28 -10.12
C ASN A 302 -4.33 1.25 -9.00
N VAL A 303 -3.03 1.47 -8.81
CA VAL A 303 -2.49 2.39 -7.80
C VAL A 303 -1.62 3.42 -8.50
N ARG A 304 -1.68 4.66 -8.03
CA ARG A 304 -0.73 5.69 -8.43
C ARG A 304 0.59 5.42 -7.71
N VAL A 305 1.72 5.48 -8.41
CA VAL A 305 3.06 5.34 -7.80
C VAL A 305 3.80 6.65 -7.96
N GLU A 306 4.02 7.34 -6.84
CA GLU A 306 4.69 8.64 -6.79
C GLU A 306 6.20 8.53 -6.59
N SER A 307 6.63 7.49 -5.87
CA SER A 307 8.04 7.19 -5.63
C SER A 307 8.22 5.71 -5.32
N ALA A 308 9.35 5.15 -5.75
CA ALA A 308 9.68 3.76 -5.46
C ALA A 308 11.19 3.51 -5.42
N TYR A 309 11.58 2.52 -4.62
CA TYR A 309 12.93 1.97 -4.55
C TYR A 309 12.89 0.47 -4.79
N ARG A 310 13.82 -0.04 -5.59
CA ARG A 310 14.09 -1.46 -5.76
C ARG A 310 15.17 -1.90 -4.76
N MET A 311 14.90 -2.97 -4.04
CA MET A 311 15.84 -3.65 -3.16
C MET A 311 16.00 -5.09 -3.63
N THR A 312 17.23 -5.49 -3.93
CA THR A 312 17.51 -6.87 -4.39
C THR A 312 17.83 -7.76 -3.19
N VAL A 313 16.96 -8.72 -2.91
CA VAL A 313 17.13 -9.74 -1.88
C VAL A 313 17.85 -10.93 -2.48
N THR A 314 19.01 -11.29 -1.94
CA THR A 314 19.82 -12.41 -2.40
C THR A 314 19.79 -13.54 -1.37
N VAL A 315 19.40 -14.74 -1.81
CA VAL A 315 19.37 -15.96 -1.01
C VAL A 315 20.47 -16.90 -1.50
N SER A 316 21.44 -17.19 -0.64
CA SER A 316 22.62 -17.99 -0.97
C SER A 316 22.75 -19.20 -0.04
N PRO A 317 22.98 -20.42 -0.57
CA PRO A 317 23.24 -21.59 0.27
C PRO A 317 24.62 -21.54 0.95
N ARG A 318 25.54 -20.71 0.43
CA ARG A 318 26.91 -20.54 0.91
C ARG A 318 27.37 -19.08 0.79
N VAL A 319 28.12 -18.60 1.78
CA VAL A 319 28.79 -17.28 1.76
C VAL A 319 30.21 -17.44 2.29
N GLY A 320 31.20 -17.21 1.43
CA GLY A 320 32.60 -17.53 1.74
C GLY A 320 32.75 -19.02 2.08
N ASP A 321 33.27 -19.35 3.25
CA ASP A 321 33.38 -20.73 3.74
C ASP A 321 32.19 -21.17 4.62
N ARG A 322 31.27 -20.26 4.94
CA ARG A 322 30.08 -20.57 5.74
C ARG A 322 29.00 -21.19 4.86
N ARG A 323 28.38 -22.27 5.35
CA ARG A 323 27.27 -22.97 4.70
C ARG A 323 25.99 -22.78 5.50
N ALA A 324 24.86 -22.65 4.82
CA ALA A 324 23.56 -22.65 5.48
C ALA A 324 23.29 -24.02 6.11
N ASP A 325 22.58 -24.04 7.23
CA ASP A 325 22.13 -25.28 7.85
C ASP A 325 21.23 -26.04 6.86
N LEU A 326 21.36 -27.37 6.80
CA LEU A 326 20.49 -28.23 6.00
C LEU A 326 19.07 -28.22 6.59
N GLY A 327 18.04 -28.21 5.73
CA GLY A 327 16.64 -28.06 6.13
C GLY A 327 16.06 -26.69 5.78
N PRO A 328 15.01 -26.21 6.49
CA PRO A 328 14.37 -24.95 6.16
C PRO A 328 15.25 -23.75 6.52
N LEU A 329 15.35 -22.82 5.59
CA LEU A 329 15.92 -21.49 5.79
C LEU A 329 14.77 -20.47 5.79
N GLU A 330 14.40 -19.99 6.98
CA GLU A 330 13.39 -18.95 7.14
C GLU A 330 13.99 -17.67 7.72
N ARG A 331 13.79 -16.55 7.03
CA ARG A 331 14.21 -15.20 7.46
C ARG A 331 13.10 -14.19 7.23
N GLU A 332 13.19 -13.06 7.93
CA GLU A 332 12.37 -11.89 7.64
C GLU A 332 13.28 -10.73 7.26
N VAL A 333 13.00 -10.10 6.13
CA VAL A 333 13.64 -8.84 5.74
C VAL A 333 12.72 -7.71 6.22
N HIS A 334 13.11 -7.03 7.29
CA HIS A 334 12.40 -5.88 7.85
C HIS A 334 12.83 -4.63 7.08
N ILE A 335 11.92 -4.07 6.29
CA ILE A 335 12.12 -2.86 5.50
C ILE A 335 11.46 -1.70 6.23
N SER A 336 12.22 -0.67 6.55
CA SER A 336 11.74 0.51 7.27
C SER A 336 12.02 1.83 6.53
N THR A 337 11.06 2.74 6.62
CA THR A 337 11.23 4.18 6.38
C THR A 337 11.31 4.90 7.74
N ALA A 338 11.34 6.23 7.78
CA ALA A 338 11.47 6.95 9.05
C ALA A 338 10.34 6.65 10.07
N ASP A 339 9.15 6.30 9.59
CA ASP A 339 7.91 6.26 10.37
C ASP A 339 7.17 4.92 10.33
N THR A 340 7.53 3.99 9.44
CA THR A 340 6.82 2.72 9.25
C THR A 340 7.81 1.60 8.92
N ALA A 341 7.47 0.37 9.31
CA ALA A 341 8.22 -0.83 8.94
C ALA A 341 7.29 -1.93 8.43
N LYS A 342 7.72 -2.64 7.40
CA LYS A 342 7.06 -3.81 6.82
C LYS A 342 8.07 -4.94 6.70
N SER A 343 7.61 -6.19 6.60
CA SER A 343 8.50 -7.34 6.48
C SER A 343 8.20 -8.16 5.23
N VAL A 344 9.27 -8.70 4.63
CA VAL A 344 9.21 -9.72 3.58
C VAL A 344 9.69 -11.03 4.16
N ARG A 345 8.84 -12.06 4.12
CA ARG A 345 9.22 -13.39 4.58
C ARG A 345 10.01 -14.12 3.50
N VAL A 346 11.20 -14.59 3.81
CA VAL A 346 12.05 -15.36 2.89
C VAL A 346 12.06 -16.81 3.34
N LYS A 347 11.71 -17.73 2.44
CA LYS A 347 11.71 -19.18 2.67
C LYS A 347 12.57 -19.88 1.64
N ALA A 348 13.33 -20.88 2.07
CA ALA A 348 14.01 -21.83 1.20
C ALA A 348 14.15 -23.18 1.91
N ILE A 349 14.47 -24.23 1.16
CA ILE A 349 14.90 -25.52 1.71
C ILE A 349 16.32 -25.79 1.23
N VAL A 350 17.26 -25.84 2.16
CA VAL A 350 18.66 -26.17 1.88
C VAL A 350 18.82 -27.68 1.90
N ARG A 351 19.15 -28.27 0.75
CA ARG A 351 19.47 -29.69 0.61
C ARG A 351 20.98 -29.90 0.55
N GLY A 352 21.43 -31.03 1.05
CA GLY A 352 22.84 -31.41 1.05
C GLY A 352 23.00 -32.92 1.14
N SER A 353 24.10 -33.36 1.74
CA SER A 353 24.45 -34.77 1.88
C SER A 353 23.58 -35.56 2.85
N VAL A 354 22.61 -34.92 3.51
CA VAL A 354 21.75 -35.54 4.54
C VAL A 354 20.30 -35.23 4.26
N TRP A 355 19.45 -36.26 4.27
CA TRP A 355 17.99 -36.12 4.08
C TRP A 355 17.21 -37.14 4.92
N LEU A 356 15.93 -36.85 5.15
CA LEU A 356 15.01 -37.81 5.75
C LEU A 356 14.51 -38.78 4.69
N ASP A 357 14.32 -40.03 5.09
CA ASP A 357 13.73 -41.06 4.25
C ASP A 357 12.32 -40.65 3.77
N ASN A 358 11.90 -41.17 2.62
CA ASN A 358 10.63 -40.83 1.96
C ASN A 358 10.42 -39.33 1.69
N ASN A 359 11.51 -38.56 1.58
CA ASN A 359 11.47 -37.11 1.32
C ASN A 359 10.63 -36.34 2.36
N GLN A 360 10.56 -36.85 3.60
CA GLN A 360 9.93 -36.15 4.69
C GLN A 360 10.63 -34.81 4.95
N LYS A 361 9.85 -33.78 5.24
CA LYS A 361 10.37 -32.42 5.52
C LYS A 361 10.38 -32.09 7.01
N GLU A 362 9.62 -32.82 7.81
CA GLU A 362 9.43 -32.59 9.24
C GLU A 362 9.08 -33.89 9.96
N ILE A 363 9.22 -33.88 11.28
CA ILE A 363 8.77 -34.95 12.17
C ILE A 363 7.45 -34.51 12.80
N ALA A 364 6.37 -35.18 12.39
CA ALA A 364 5.05 -34.95 12.92
C ALA A 364 4.82 -35.82 14.17
N LEU A 365 4.74 -35.18 15.34
CA LEU A 365 4.34 -35.81 16.61
C LEU A 365 2.83 -36.08 16.67
N GLY A 366 2.05 -35.49 15.76
CA GLY A 366 0.59 -35.60 15.70
C GLY A 366 -0.13 -34.87 16.83
N ASN A 367 -1.41 -35.20 16.99
CA ASN A 367 -2.19 -34.86 18.19
C ASN A 367 -2.01 -35.99 19.20
N TYR A 368 -1.71 -35.65 20.45
CA TYR A 368 -1.52 -36.64 21.51
C TYR A 368 -2.09 -36.14 22.83
N LYS A 369 -2.44 -37.05 23.75
CA LYS A 369 -2.88 -36.64 25.09
C LYS A 369 -1.68 -36.33 25.96
N TYR A 370 -1.73 -35.20 26.66
CA TYR A 370 -0.67 -34.73 27.55
C TYR A 370 -0.25 -35.80 28.58
N SER A 371 -1.21 -36.54 29.12
CA SER A 371 -0.98 -37.61 30.09
C SER A 371 -0.32 -38.87 29.52
N GLU A 372 -0.41 -39.10 28.21
CA GLU A 372 0.13 -40.28 27.54
C GLU A 372 1.46 -40.00 26.84
N GLY A 373 1.72 -38.75 26.45
CA GLY A 373 2.89 -38.38 25.64
C GLY A 373 2.73 -38.73 24.16
N SER A 374 3.80 -38.61 23.39
CA SER A 374 3.84 -38.98 21.96
C SER A 374 5.08 -39.80 21.64
N PHE A 375 4.89 -40.91 20.93
CA PHE A 375 5.95 -41.84 20.52
C PHE A 375 5.79 -42.19 19.03
N PRO A 376 6.01 -41.21 18.12
CA PRO A 376 5.94 -41.48 16.69
C PRO A 376 6.93 -42.58 16.26
N PRO A 377 6.67 -43.26 15.14
CA PRO A 377 7.62 -44.19 14.56
C PRO A 377 8.99 -43.52 14.35
N ALA A 378 10.06 -44.30 14.57
CA ALA A 378 11.41 -43.82 14.33
C ALA A 378 11.58 -43.40 12.87
N THR A 379 12.21 -42.24 12.66
CA THR A 379 12.47 -41.68 11.33
C THR A 379 13.87 -42.10 10.88
N THR A 380 14.00 -42.57 9.64
CA THR A 380 15.30 -42.89 9.05
C THR A 380 15.92 -41.64 8.45
N ILE A 381 17.18 -41.37 8.76
CA ILE A 381 18.01 -40.32 8.17
C ILE A 381 19.07 -40.99 7.31
N ILE A 382 19.23 -40.48 6.10
CA ILE A 382 20.15 -41.01 5.10
C ILE A 382 21.25 -39.99 4.85
N THR A 383 22.48 -40.47 4.76
CA THR A 383 23.68 -39.69 4.41
C THR A 383 24.25 -40.20 3.08
N ASP A 384 24.79 -39.30 2.26
CA ASP A 384 25.31 -39.61 0.91
C ASP A 384 26.60 -40.46 0.92
N LYS A 385 27.21 -40.68 2.09
CA LYS A 385 28.40 -41.50 2.27
C LYS A 385 28.32 -42.32 3.55
N PRO A 386 28.69 -43.60 3.53
CA PRO A 386 28.59 -44.49 4.70
C PRO A 386 29.48 -44.07 5.88
N ALA A 387 30.57 -43.37 5.59
CA ALA A 387 31.53 -42.89 6.58
C ALA A 387 31.14 -41.57 7.25
N GLN A 388 30.09 -40.88 6.80
CA GLN A 388 29.64 -39.66 7.44
C GLN A 388 29.14 -39.93 8.85
N GLU A 389 29.46 -39.03 9.78
CA GLU A 389 29.06 -39.12 11.17
C GLU A 389 28.08 -37.99 11.53
N LEU A 390 26.90 -38.36 12.00
CA LEU A 390 25.90 -37.44 12.54
C LEU A 390 25.89 -37.50 14.07
N VAL A 391 25.87 -36.33 14.70
CA VAL A 391 25.77 -36.19 16.16
C VAL A 391 24.58 -35.30 16.51
N LEU A 392 23.82 -35.70 17.54
CA LEU A 392 22.73 -34.88 18.09
C LEU A 392 23.28 -33.71 18.92
N VAL A 393 22.86 -32.49 18.63
CA VAL A 393 23.22 -31.29 19.38
C VAL A 393 22.17 -31.03 20.47
N LYS A 394 22.38 -31.61 21.66
CA LYS A 394 21.39 -31.59 22.76
C LYS A 394 21.12 -30.21 23.36
N GLU A 395 22.09 -29.30 23.27
CA GLU A 395 22.04 -27.97 23.92
C GLU A 395 21.65 -26.85 22.95
N ASP A 396 21.07 -27.16 21.78
CA ASP A 396 20.65 -26.12 20.84
C ASP A 396 19.35 -25.45 21.33
N PRO A 397 19.31 -24.11 21.44
CA PRO A 397 18.13 -23.38 21.94
C PRO A 397 16.90 -23.51 21.03
N ALA A 398 17.06 -23.97 19.78
CA ALA A 398 15.95 -24.25 18.89
C ALA A 398 15.24 -25.58 19.18
N MET A 399 15.82 -26.44 20.02
CA MET A 399 15.23 -27.71 20.43
C MET A 399 14.16 -27.47 21.50
N PRO A 400 12.89 -27.87 21.27
CA PRO A 400 11.84 -27.70 22.26
C PRO A 400 12.13 -28.40 23.59
N GLU A 401 11.93 -27.69 24.70
CA GLU A 401 12.08 -28.25 26.05
C GLU A 401 11.13 -29.44 26.28
N GLY A 402 11.64 -30.50 26.90
CA GLY A 402 10.89 -31.73 27.19
C GLY A 402 10.85 -32.74 26.02
N LEU A 403 11.42 -32.42 24.86
CA LEU A 403 11.56 -33.37 23.76
C LEU A 403 12.73 -34.33 24.03
N VAL A 404 12.47 -35.64 23.99
CA VAL A 404 13.53 -36.66 24.09
C VAL A 404 13.89 -37.11 22.69
N VAL A 405 15.18 -37.01 22.37
CA VAL A 405 15.70 -37.32 21.03
C VAL A 405 16.87 -38.28 21.16
N GLU A 406 16.79 -39.41 20.45
CA GLU A 406 17.85 -40.41 20.36
C GLU A 406 18.23 -40.63 18.90
N LEU A 407 19.53 -40.62 18.64
CA LEU A 407 20.09 -40.86 17.32
C LEU A 407 20.96 -42.12 17.36
N GLU A 408 20.61 -43.13 16.56
CA GLU A 408 21.27 -44.43 16.56
C GLU A 408 21.82 -44.73 15.15
N LYS A 409 23.14 -44.87 15.01
CA LYS A 409 23.77 -45.26 13.74
C LYS A 409 23.40 -46.69 13.38
N GLN A 410 22.90 -46.90 12.16
CA GLN A 410 22.53 -48.22 11.65
C GLN A 410 23.66 -48.80 10.78
N PRO A 411 23.66 -50.11 10.50
CA PRO A 411 24.58 -50.71 9.53
C PRO A 411 24.50 -49.95 8.20
N ALA A 412 25.65 -49.48 7.70
CA ALA A 412 25.70 -48.74 6.45
C ALA A 412 25.45 -49.68 5.24
N ALA A 413 24.83 -49.15 4.18
CA ALA A 413 24.87 -49.79 2.87
C ALA A 413 26.20 -49.42 2.18
N PRO A 414 26.55 -50.07 1.05
CA PRO A 414 27.81 -49.79 0.35
C PRO A 414 28.03 -48.31 0.04
N ASP A 415 26.96 -47.59 -0.34
CA ASP A 415 27.04 -46.21 -0.81
C ASP A 415 26.39 -45.18 0.13
N LEU A 416 25.64 -45.63 1.15
CA LEU A 416 24.81 -44.75 1.99
C LEU A 416 24.97 -45.07 3.47
N GLY A 417 25.04 -44.03 4.30
CA GLY A 417 24.98 -44.17 5.75
C GLY A 417 23.55 -43.98 6.26
N TYR A 418 23.13 -44.80 7.22
CA TYR A 418 21.78 -44.77 7.78
C TYR A 418 21.82 -44.47 9.28
N TYR A 419 20.87 -43.65 9.71
CA TYR A 419 20.65 -43.33 11.11
C TYR A 419 19.16 -43.48 11.43
N LYS A 420 18.87 -43.99 12.63
CA LYS A 420 17.52 -44.09 13.17
C LYS A 420 17.33 -42.99 14.22
N LEU A 421 16.46 -42.04 13.94
CA LEU A 421 16.10 -40.94 14.83
C LEU A 421 14.79 -41.30 15.55
N LYS A 422 14.87 -41.51 16.86
CA LYS A 422 13.70 -41.70 17.72
C LYS A 422 13.41 -40.37 18.41
N VAL A 423 12.18 -39.91 18.27
CA VAL A 423 11.70 -38.68 18.89
C VAL A 423 10.50 -39.04 19.75
N SER A 424 10.49 -38.59 21.00
CA SER A 424 9.36 -38.79 21.88
C SER A 424 9.11 -37.59 22.78
N VAL A 425 7.84 -37.44 23.16
CA VAL A 425 7.40 -36.50 24.18
C VAL A 425 6.96 -37.35 25.38
N PRO A 426 7.68 -37.32 26.50
CA PRO A 426 7.29 -38.06 27.69
C PRO A 426 5.90 -37.65 28.21
N PRO A 427 5.19 -38.55 28.91
CA PRO A 427 3.99 -38.22 29.65
C PRO A 427 4.20 -37.00 30.53
N ASN A 428 3.26 -36.06 30.49
CA ASN A 428 3.27 -34.83 31.28
C ASN A 428 4.45 -33.88 31.04
N ALA A 429 5.18 -33.99 29.91
CA ALA A 429 6.31 -33.10 29.62
C ALA A 429 5.85 -31.68 29.24
N LYS A 430 4.98 -31.55 28.24
CA LYS A 430 4.39 -30.27 27.81
C LYS A 430 3.12 -30.50 26.99
N GLY A 431 2.10 -29.68 27.24
CA GLY A 431 0.85 -29.64 26.48
C GLY A 431 0.83 -28.49 25.47
N GLY A 432 -0.18 -28.45 24.60
CA GLY A 432 -0.34 -27.43 23.57
C GLY A 432 0.54 -27.65 22.34
N SER A 433 0.72 -26.59 21.55
CA SER A 433 1.43 -26.65 20.27
C SER A 433 2.96 -26.77 20.46
N TRP A 434 3.55 -27.69 19.72
CA TRP A 434 4.99 -27.85 19.55
C TRP A 434 5.40 -27.29 18.20
N VAL A 435 6.32 -26.33 18.24
CA VAL A 435 7.01 -25.80 17.07
C VAL A 435 8.47 -25.61 17.45
N GLY A 436 9.37 -26.29 16.75
CA GLY A 436 10.82 -26.13 16.93
C GLY A 436 11.61 -27.04 16.00
N TYR A 437 12.88 -27.26 16.32
CA TYR A 437 13.80 -27.99 15.46
C TYR A 437 14.63 -29.01 16.25
N ILE A 438 14.81 -30.20 15.69
CA ILE A 438 15.92 -31.09 16.09
C ILE A 438 17.14 -30.66 15.31
N VAL A 439 18.24 -30.45 16.03
CA VAL A 439 19.51 -30.03 15.43
C VAL A 439 20.50 -31.18 15.49
N LEU A 440 20.91 -31.64 14.31
CA LEU A 440 22.01 -32.59 14.13
C LEU A 440 23.22 -31.86 13.58
N GLU A 441 24.40 -32.38 13.81
CA GLU A 441 25.65 -31.89 13.22
C GLU A 441 26.32 -33.00 12.44
N LEU A 442 26.57 -32.74 11.15
CA LEU A 442 27.42 -33.56 10.31
C LEU A 442 28.87 -33.27 10.66
N LYS A 443 29.59 -34.26 11.18
CA LYS A 443 31.02 -34.17 11.47
C LYS A 443 31.84 -34.31 10.19
N GLY A 444 33.00 -33.67 10.18
CA GLY A 444 33.93 -33.73 9.06
C GLY A 444 34.84 -32.50 9.02
N PRO A 445 35.64 -32.32 7.94
CA PRO A 445 36.51 -31.16 7.78
C PRO A 445 35.74 -29.84 7.66
N LYS A 446 34.45 -29.91 7.28
CA LYS A 446 33.54 -28.77 7.22
C LYS A 446 32.24 -29.17 7.92
N PRO A 447 32.16 -29.03 9.25
CA PRO A 447 30.95 -29.35 9.99
C PRO A 447 29.76 -28.54 9.49
N GLN A 448 28.59 -29.17 9.43
CA GLN A 448 27.36 -28.52 8.98
C GLN A 448 26.18 -29.00 9.80
N ARG A 449 25.35 -28.06 10.27
CA ARG A 449 24.15 -28.41 11.04
C ARG A 449 23.00 -28.77 10.11
N ILE A 450 22.12 -29.65 10.60
CA ILE A 450 20.87 -30.04 9.97
C ILE A 450 19.75 -29.68 10.94
N ARG A 451 18.79 -28.88 10.50
CA ARG A 451 17.59 -28.52 11.26
C ARG A 451 16.40 -29.28 10.71
N ILE A 452 15.86 -30.18 11.52
CA ILE A 452 14.66 -30.96 11.20
C ILE A 452 13.48 -30.35 11.96
N PRO A 453 12.49 -29.76 11.28
CA PRO A 453 11.31 -29.25 11.96
C PRO A 453 10.57 -30.34 12.71
N VAL A 454 10.06 -30.01 13.90
CA VAL A 454 9.19 -30.87 14.68
C VAL A 454 7.89 -30.13 14.96
N ARG A 455 6.76 -30.80 14.70
CA ARG A 455 5.41 -30.25 14.93
C ARG A 455 4.52 -31.24 15.65
N GLY A 456 3.71 -30.74 16.58
CA GLY A 456 2.77 -31.55 17.35
C GLY A 456 1.79 -30.71 18.15
N ASN A 457 0.76 -31.33 18.70
CA ASN A 457 -0.17 -30.66 19.61
C ASN A 457 -0.63 -31.61 20.73
N GLY A 458 -0.28 -31.28 21.96
CA GLY A 458 -0.71 -32.01 23.15
C GLY A 458 -2.06 -31.52 23.66
N THR A 459 -3.11 -32.34 23.56
CA THR A 459 -4.42 -32.03 24.17
C THR A 459 -4.44 -32.49 25.62
N ARG A 460 -5.23 -31.81 26.46
CA ARG A 460 -5.41 -32.24 27.86
C ARG A 460 -6.11 -33.59 27.95
#